data_AF-A0A5P9HMB1-F1
#
_entry.id   AF-A0A5P9HMB1-F1
#
_cell.length_a   1.000
_cell.length_b   1.000
_cell.length_c   1.000
_cell.angle_alpha   90.00
_cell.angle_beta   90.00
_cell.angle_gamma   90.00
#
_symmetry.space_group_name_H-M   'P 1'
#
loop_
_entity.id
_entity.type
_entity.pdbx_description
1 polymer ?
#
loop_
_entity_poly.entity_id
_entity_poly.type
_entity_poly.pdbx_seq_one_letter_code
_entity_poly.pdbx_strand_id
1 'polypeptide(L)' 'MVENSYFVGWGTLALINAGLAQGKNRSGLNWFLLSIFLGPVATFILLLVEKR' A
#
# COMPACT_ATOMS: atom_id res chain seq x y z
N MET A 1 20.87 23.56 -10.04
CA MET A 1 19.41 23.34 -10.09
C MET A 1 19.12 22.24 -9.09
N VAL A 2 18.29 22.49 -8.08
CA VAL A 2 17.88 21.42 -7.15
C VAL A 2 16.70 20.71 -7.81
N GLU A 3 16.91 19.47 -8.26
CA GLU A 3 15.80 18.61 -8.67
C GLU A 3 15.02 18.20 -7.43
N ASN A 4 13.79 18.69 -7.30
CA ASN A 4 12.88 18.27 -6.23
C ASN A 4 12.25 16.92 -6.60
N SER A 5 12.95 15.82 -6.36
CA SER A 5 12.43 14.47 -6.55
C SER A 5 11.58 14.05 -5.33
N TYR A 6 10.29 13.81 -5.53
CA TYR A 6 9.43 13.24 -4.48
C TYR A 6 9.77 11.76 -4.30
N PHE A 7 10.48 11.42 -3.23
CA PHE A 7 10.76 10.03 -2.86
C PHE A 7 9.63 9.48 -1.99
N VAL A 8 8.86 8.52 -2.51
CA VAL A 8 7.89 7.76 -1.73
C VAL A 8 8.54 6.45 -1.30
N GLY A 9 8.81 6.31 0.00
CA GLY A 9 9.44 5.13 0.56
C GLY A 9 8.46 3.97 0.78
N TRP A 10 9.02 2.78 1.01
CA TRP A 10 8.24 1.55 1.27
C TRP A 10 7.27 1.67 2.44
N GLY A 11 7.62 2.38 3.51
CA GLY A 11 6.72 2.62 4.63
C GLY A 11 5.49 3.45 4.24
N THR A 12 5.68 4.49 3.43
CA THR A 12 4.58 5.31 2.90
C THR A 12 3.68 4.48 2.00
N LEU A 13 4.26 3.66 1.11
CA LEU A 13 3.50 2.74 0.26
C LEU A 13 2.69 1.73 1.11
N ALA A 14 3.27 1.19 2.17
CA ALA A 14 2.58 0.26 3.06
C ALA A 14 1.39 0.93 3.76
N LEU A 15 1.54 2.19 4.19
CA LEU A 15 0.47 2.97 4.81
C LEU A 15 -0.67 3.27 3.81
N ILE A 16 -0.32 3.60 2.55
CA ILE A 16 -1.30 3.80 1.48
C ILE A 16 -2.08 2.51 1.21
N ASN A 17 -1.38 1.36 1.08
CA ASN A 17 -2.04 0.06 0.87
C ASN A 17 -2.96 -0.32 2.03
N ALA A 18 -2.61 0.04 3.27
CA ALA A 18 -3.46 -0.16 4.44
C ALA A 18 -4.78 0.63 4.32
N GLY A 19 -4.71 1.90 3.92
CA GLY A 19 -5.90 2.74 3.69
C GLY A 19 -6.76 2.23 2.52
N LEU A 20 -6.13 1.86 1.40
CA LEU A 20 -6.82 1.25 0.24
C LEU A 20 -7.54 -0.05 0.64
N ALA A 21 -6.94 -0.86 1.51
CA ALA A 21 -7.56 -2.08 2.01
C ALA A 21 -8.78 -1.81 2.89
N GLN A 22 -8.72 -0.79 3.77
CA GLN A 22 -9.88 -0.38 4.56
C GLN A 22 -11.04 0.08 3.68
N GLY A 23 -10.77 0.84 2.61
CA GLY A 23 -11.78 1.24 1.62
C GLY A 23 -12.46 0.06 0.89
N LYS A 24 -11.81 -1.11 0.89
CA LYS A 24 -12.31 -2.39 0.38
C LYS A 24 -12.95 -3.30 1.47
N ASN A 25 -13.27 -2.77 2.64
CA ASN A 25 -13.79 -3.52 3.80
C ASN A 25 -12.84 -4.65 4.26
N ARG A 26 -11.52 -4.41 4.22
CA ARG A 26 -10.50 -5.34 4.73
C ARG A 26 -9.71 -4.72 5.88
N SER A 27 -9.06 -5.58 6.67
CA SER A 27 -8.17 -5.15 7.74
C SER A 27 -6.98 -4.36 7.17
N GLY A 28 -6.94 -3.06 7.42
CA GLY A 28 -5.80 -2.22 7.00
C GLY A 28 -4.48 -2.64 7.64
N LEU A 29 -4.49 -3.10 8.90
CA LEU A 29 -3.28 -3.54 9.59
C LEU A 29 -2.65 -4.77 8.93
N ASN A 30 -3.47 -5.74 8.49
CA ASN A 30 -2.96 -6.93 7.80
C ASN A 30 -2.31 -6.54 6.47
N TRP A 31 -2.94 -5.61 5.74
CA TRP A 31 -2.41 -5.12 4.46
C TRP A 31 -1.21 -4.19 4.62
N PHE A 32 -1.11 -3.45 5.72
CA PHE A 32 0.08 -2.68 6.09
C PHE A 32 1.28 -3.61 6.28
N LEU A 33 1.16 -4.60 7.16
CA LEU A 33 2.22 -5.56 7.44
C LEU A 33 2.60 -6.35 6.19
N LEU A 34 1.61 -6.82 5.42
CA LEU A 34 1.85 -7.51 4.15
C LEU A 34 2.62 -6.61 3.15
N SER A 35 2.31 -5.32 3.10
CA SER A 35 2.97 -4.37 2.20
C SER A 35 4.39 -3.99 2.64
N ILE A 36 4.73 -4.11 3.93
CA ILE A 36 6.13 -3.95 4.37
C ILE A 36 7.02 -5.03 3.73
N PHE A 37 6.52 -6.26 3.61
CA PHE A 37 7.28 -7.37 3.04
C PHE A 37 7.20 -7.44 1.51
N LEU A 38 6.03 -7.16 0.94
CA LEU A 38 5.78 -7.33 -0.51
C LEU A 38 5.91 -6.03 -1.31
N GLY A 39 5.90 -4.86 -0.65
CA GLY A 39 6.00 -3.56 -1.31
C GLY A 39 4.92 -3.36 -2.38
N PRO A 40 5.30 -2.92 -3.61
CA PRO A 40 4.35 -2.71 -4.71
C PRO A 40 3.57 -3.95 -5.14
N VAL A 41 4.08 -5.16 -4.87
CA VAL A 41 3.37 -6.40 -5.19
C VAL A 41 2.09 -6.51 -4.36
N ALA A 42 2.09 -6.04 -3.11
CA ALA A 42 0.88 -5.96 -2.30
C ALA A 42 -0.19 -5.07 -2.95
N THR A 43 0.23 -3.98 -3.60
CA THR A 43 -0.70 -3.09 -4.33
C THR A 43 -1.36 -3.83 -5.50
N PHE A 44 -0.58 -4.57 -6.30
CA PHE A 44 -1.12 -5.38 -7.40
C PHE A 44 -2.13 -6.41 -6.91
N ILE A 45 -1.81 -7.14 -5.85
CA ILE A 45 -2.73 -8.11 -5.25
C ILE A 45 -3.99 -7.37 -4.77
N LEU A 46 -3.85 -6.28 -4.02
CA LEU A 46 -4.98 -5.52 -3.47
C LEU A 46 -5.92 -4.98 -4.57
N LEU A 47 -5.35 -4.60 -5.72
CA LEU A 47 -6.07 -4.09 -6.88
C LEU A 47 -7.00 -5.17 -7.47
N LEU A 48 -6.51 -6.41 -7.58
CA LEU A 48 -7.25 -7.54 -8.12
C LEU A 48 -8.26 -8.15 -7.15
N VAL A 49 -8.04 -7.99 -5.85
CA VAL A 49 -8.94 -8.59 -4.86
C VAL A 49 -10.22 -7.74 -4.76
N GLU A 50 -11.38 -8.31 -5.11
CA GLU A 50 -12.71 -7.64 -5.09
C GLU A 50 -13.05 -6.93 -3.77
N LYS A 51 -13.96 -5.97 -3.75
CA LYS A 51 -14.41 -5.38 -2.48
C LYS A 51 -15.30 -6.37 -1.74
N ARG A 52 -15.13 -6.51 -0.41
CA ARG A 52 -16.06 -7.26 0.45
C ARG A 52 -17.25 -6.41 0.86
#